data_AF-A0A1U7XSA4-F1
#
_entry.id   AF-A0A1U7XSA4-F1
#
_cell.length_a   1.000
_cell.length_b   1.000
_cell.length_c   1.000
_cell.angle_alpha   90.00
_cell.angle_beta   90.00
_cell.angle_gamma   90.00
#
_symmetry.space_group_name_H-M   'P 1'
#
loop_
_entity.id
_entity.type
_entity.pdbx_description
1 polymer ?
#
loop_
_entity_poly.entity_id
_entity_poly.type
_entity_poly.pdbx_seq_one_letter_code
_entity_poly.pdbx_strand_id
1 'polypeptide(L)'
;MSTRLIKGRKSVCLAKIENQNNRQVTFSKRRNGVFKKANELAAMTGAEVGIIVSSPGSKPYSFGHPNINEIMNKYVGEERPLSPSSPDIDEKYVQTFRKANSRKLNAQLNTLQDQLDFELSLKNKLNQMNKNVESQQEWFRGPIEKMNYTKASILKEELEDLLLKVKKYGTERGYGYENGKWKVE
;
A
#
# COMPACT_ATOMS: atom_id res chain seq x y z
N MET A 1 -12.87 -50.10 33.00
CA MET A 1 -12.66 -49.11 31.91
C MET A 1 -11.45 -49.56 31.09
N SER A 2 -11.66 -50.00 29.84
CA SER A 2 -10.57 -50.54 29.01
C SER A 2 -9.75 -49.40 28.41
N THR A 3 -8.50 -49.25 28.83
CA THR A 3 -7.53 -48.28 28.29
C THR A 3 -7.19 -48.67 26.84
N ARG A 4 -7.65 -47.87 25.86
CA ARG A 4 -7.17 -48.00 24.47
C ARG A 4 -5.68 -47.73 24.41
N LEU A 5 -4.88 -48.78 24.28
CA LEU A 5 -3.46 -48.67 23.98
C LEU A 5 -3.28 -48.09 22.57
N ILE A 6 -2.82 -46.84 22.49
CA ILE A 6 -2.51 -46.20 21.21
C ILE A 6 -1.24 -46.87 20.67
N LYS A 7 -1.38 -47.65 19.60
CA LYS A 7 -0.21 -48.18 18.87
C LYS A 7 0.62 -46.99 18.36
N GLY A 8 1.89 -46.92 18.78
CA GLY A 8 2.84 -45.86 18.43
C GLY A 8 3.21 -45.83 16.94
N ARG A 9 4.24 -45.03 16.59
CA ARG A 9 4.70 -44.90 15.20
C ARG A 9 5.19 -46.24 14.67
N LYS A 10 4.59 -46.70 13.56
CA LYS A 10 5.02 -47.91 12.86
C LYS A 10 5.89 -47.57 11.66
N SER A 11 6.84 -48.43 11.34
CA SER A 11 7.56 -48.39 10.07
C SER A 11 6.58 -48.61 8.91
N VAL A 12 6.87 -47.98 7.78
CA VAL A 12 6.07 -48.08 6.55
C VAL A 12 7.02 -48.26 5.38
N CYS A 13 6.63 -49.07 4.40
CA CYS A 13 7.39 -49.23 3.16
C CYS A 13 7.42 -47.91 2.37
N LEU A 14 8.53 -47.65 1.67
CA LEU A 14 8.67 -46.51 0.75
C LEU A 14 8.07 -46.83 -0.62
N ALA A 15 6.78 -47.13 -0.63
CA ALA A 15 5.98 -47.40 -1.82
C ALA A 15 4.65 -46.64 -1.76
N LYS A 16 3.88 -46.68 -2.84
CA LYS A 16 2.54 -46.08 -2.87
C LYS A 16 1.66 -46.71 -1.80
N ILE A 17 1.02 -45.89 -0.98
CA ILE A 17 0.05 -46.36 0.01
C ILE A 17 -1.25 -46.64 -0.73
N GLU A 18 -1.65 -47.90 -0.85
CA GLU A 18 -2.84 -48.30 -1.61
C GLU A 18 -4.15 -47.84 -0.95
N ASN A 19 -4.26 -47.98 0.37
CA ASN A 19 -5.43 -47.52 1.10
C ASN A 19 -5.56 -45.98 1.04
N GLN A 20 -6.65 -45.49 0.45
CA GLN A 20 -6.89 -44.08 0.18
C GLN A 20 -6.94 -43.21 1.46
N ASN A 21 -7.60 -43.69 2.52
CA ASN A 21 -7.70 -42.96 3.78
C ASN A 21 -6.31 -42.80 4.42
N ASN A 22 -5.55 -43.90 4.48
CA ASN A 22 -4.18 -43.88 5.00
C ASN A 22 -3.27 -42.98 4.15
N ARG A 23 -3.45 -42.99 2.83
CA ARG A 23 -2.71 -42.14 1.89
C ARG A 23 -3.01 -40.66 2.13
N GLN A 24 -4.28 -40.29 2.30
CA GLN A 24 -4.71 -38.91 2.55
C GLN A 24 -4.19 -38.37 3.90
N VAL A 25 -4.29 -39.18 4.96
CA VAL A 25 -3.77 -38.81 6.28
C VAL A 25 -2.25 -38.70 6.24
N THR A 26 -1.57 -39.63 5.57
CA THR A 26 -0.11 -39.61 5.45
C THR A 26 0.36 -38.42 4.63
N PHE A 27 -0.32 -38.09 3.52
CA PHE A 27 -0.04 -36.88 2.74
C PHE A 27 -0.11 -35.64 3.61
N SER A 28 -1.20 -35.48 4.37
CA SER A 28 -1.40 -34.30 5.22
C SER A 28 -0.30 -34.16 6.29
N LYS A 29 0.04 -35.27 6.96
CA LYS A 29 1.10 -35.29 7.98
C LYS A 29 2.48 -35.03 7.39
N ARG A 30 2.84 -35.71 6.29
CA ARG A 30 4.15 -35.57 5.65
C ARG A 30 4.33 -34.19 5.02
N ARG A 31 3.33 -33.67 4.31
CA ARG A 31 3.34 -32.31 3.76
C ARG A 31 3.62 -31.29 4.85
N ASN A 32 2.89 -31.33 5.97
CA ASN A 32 3.10 -30.42 7.09
C ASN A 32 4.52 -30.57 7.69
N GLY A 33 5.00 -31.80 7.86
CA GLY A 33 6.35 -32.06 8.34
C GLY A 33 7.45 -31.52 7.41
N VAL A 34 7.29 -31.70 6.10
CA VAL A 34 8.19 -31.16 5.08
C VAL A 34 8.18 -29.64 5.10
N PHE A 35 7.01 -29.00 5.16
CA PHE A 35 6.92 -27.54 5.22
C PHE A 35 7.58 -26.97 6.47
N LYS A 36 7.40 -27.64 7.62
CA LYS A 36 8.08 -27.24 8.86
C LYS A 36 9.60 -27.34 8.72
N LYS A 37 10.11 -28.42 8.14
CA LYS A 37 11.55 -28.60 7.92
C LYS A 37 12.12 -27.61 6.92
N ALA A 38 11.39 -27.28 5.87
CA ALA A 38 11.76 -26.25 4.91
C ALA A 38 11.84 -24.87 5.57
N ASN A 39 10.91 -24.55 6.46
CA ASN A 39 10.93 -23.32 7.24
C ASN A 39 12.11 -23.27 8.21
N GLU A 40 12.37 -24.36 8.93
CA GLU A 40 13.55 -24.47 9.81
C GLU A 40 14.85 -24.28 9.02
N LEU A 41 14.98 -24.93 7.86
CA LEU A 41 16.15 -24.80 6.99
C LEU A 41 16.33 -23.35 6.54
N ALA A 42 15.28 -22.74 5.97
CA ALA A 42 15.32 -21.38 5.49
C ALA A 42 15.67 -20.38 6.61
N ALA A 43 15.12 -20.57 7.81
CA ALA A 43 15.45 -19.74 8.97
C ALA A 43 16.90 -19.91 9.45
N MET A 44 17.47 -21.11 9.38
CA MET A 44 18.84 -21.37 9.82
C MET A 44 19.89 -20.85 8.83
N THR A 45 19.63 -20.99 7.53
CA THR A 45 20.65 -20.72 6.50
C THR A 45 20.37 -19.46 5.69
N GLY A 46 19.20 -18.82 5.86
CA GLY A 46 18.73 -17.75 4.98
C GLY A 46 18.46 -18.21 3.55
N ALA A 47 18.29 -19.53 3.33
CA ALA A 47 18.09 -20.06 1.99
C ALA A 47 16.68 -19.73 1.46
N GLU A 48 16.62 -19.41 0.18
CA GLU A 48 15.38 -19.28 -0.57
C GLU A 48 14.83 -20.66 -0.93
N VAL A 49 13.62 -20.98 -0.46
CA VAL A 49 13.03 -22.32 -0.59
C VAL A 49 11.62 -22.24 -1.13
N GLY A 50 11.33 -23.00 -2.19
CA GLY A 50 9.98 -23.18 -2.75
C GLY A 50 9.60 -24.65 -2.84
N ILE A 51 8.41 -25.00 -2.35
CA ILE A 51 7.87 -26.36 -2.41
C ILE A 51 6.43 -26.31 -2.91
N ILE A 52 6.10 -27.12 -3.91
CA ILE A 52 4.73 -27.29 -4.43
C ILE A 52 4.41 -28.78 -4.43
N VAL A 53 3.30 -29.16 -3.80
CA VAL A 53 2.86 -30.56 -3.70
C VAL A 53 1.36 -30.66 -3.97
N SER A 54 0.97 -31.54 -4.87
CA SER A 54 -0.43 -31.84 -5.16
C SER A 54 -0.93 -33.00 -4.31
N SER A 55 -2.10 -32.83 -3.71
CA SER A 55 -2.77 -33.94 -3.02
C SER A 55 -3.29 -34.98 -4.01
N PRO A 56 -3.65 -36.19 -3.54
CA PRO A 56 -4.30 -37.19 -4.39
C PRO A 56 -5.60 -36.70 -5.04
N GLY A 57 -6.26 -35.68 -4.48
CA GLY A 57 -7.43 -35.02 -5.06
C GLY A 57 -7.08 -33.82 -5.94
N SER A 58 -5.87 -33.78 -6.50
CA SER A 58 -5.36 -32.73 -7.40
C SER A 58 -5.35 -31.29 -6.84
N LYS A 59 -5.63 -31.09 -5.55
CA LYS A 59 -5.50 -29.78 -4.90
C LYS A 59 -4.03 -29.47 -4.62
N PRO A 60 -3.48 -28.35 -5.13
CA PRO A 60 -2.10 -27.95 -4.86
C PRO A 60 -1.96 -27.33 -3.46
N TYR A 61 -0.78 -27.50 -2.89
CA TYR A 61 -0.32 -26.86 -1.66
C TYR A 61 1.10 -26.36 -1.87
N SER A 62 1.41 -25.18 -1.33
CA SER A 62 2.73 -24.59 -1.47
C SER A 62 3.28 -24.07 -0.15
N PHE A 63 4.60 -24.05 -0.08
CA PHE A 63 5.39 -23.34 0.92
C PHE A 63 6.46 -22.55 0.18
N GLY A 64 6.70 -21.31 0.61
CA GLY A 64 7.76 -20.48 0.06
C GLY A 64 8.36 -19.59 1.13
N HIS A 65 9.69 -19.45 1.10
CA HIS A 65 10.44 -18.49 1.89
C HIS A 65 11.38 -17.71 0.96
N PRO A 66 11.30 -16.37 0.90
CA PRO A 66 10.40 -15.48 1.66
C PRO A 66 8.92 -15.57 1.26
N ASN A 67 8.61 -15.80 -0.03
CA ASN A 67 7.25 -16.00 -0.52
C ASN A 67 7.26 -16.91 -1.76
N ILE A 68 6.30 -17.83 -1.89
CA ILE A 68 6.22 -18.74 -3.04
C ILE A 68 6.13 -18.00 -4.38
N ASN A 69 5.44 -16.86 -4.43
CA ASN A 69 5.32 -16.08 -5.67
C ASN A 69 6.66 -15.44 -6.07
N GLU A 70 7.45 -15.00 -5.10
CA GLU A 70 8.78 -14.43 -5.36
C GLU A 70 9.74 -15.50 -5.86
N ILE A 71 9.75 -16.67 -5.23
CA ILE A 71 10.54 -17.82 -5.70
C ILE A 71 10.12 -18.23 -7.13
N MET A 72 8.81 -18.28 -7.39
CA MET A 72 8.30 -18.62 -8.72
C MET A 72 8.70 -17.58 -9.76
N ASN A 73 8.64 -16.28 -9.42
CA ASN A 73 9.03 -15.22 -10.34
C ASN A 73 10.51 -15.27 -10.68
N LYS A 74 11.39 -15.60 -9.73
CA LYS A 74 12.82 -15.81 -10.01
C LYS A 74 13.02 -17.01 -10.95
N TYR A 75 12.36 -18.13 -10.66
CA TYR A 75 12.52 -19.36 -11.45
C TYR A 75 11.85 -19.32 -12.84
N VAL A 76 10.80 -18.51 -13.02
CA VAL A 76 10.05 -18.35 -14.29
C VAL A 76 10.52 -17.15 -15.10
N GLY A 77 11.04 -16.12 -14.41
CA GLY A 77 11.56 -14.87 -14.97
C GLY A 77 13.03 -14.95 -15.38
N GLU A 78 13.81 -15.85 -14.78
CA GLU A 78 15.09 -16.26 -15.38
C GLU A 78 14.78 -17.10 -16.62
N GLU A 79 15.18 -16.58 -17.78
CA GLU A 79 15.35 -17.35 -18.99
C GLU A 79 16.32 -18.50 -18.68
N ARG A 80 15.79 -19.67 -18.32
CA ARG A 80 16.59 -20.89 -18.43
C ARG A 80 17.04 -20.97 -19.89
N PRO A 81 18.35 -21.09 -20.18
CA PRO A 81 18.76 -21.63 -21.46
C PRO A 81 18.01 -22.95 -21.60
N LEU A 82 17.27 -23.11 -22.69
CA LEU A 82 16.53 -24.33 -23.01
C LEU A 82 17.45 -25.53 -22.80
N SER A 83 17.30 -26.23 -21.67
CA SER A 83 17.91 -27.54 -21.51
C SER A 83 17.08 -28.48 -22.39
N PRO A 84 17.68 -29.18 -23.36
CA PRO A 84 16.97 -29.87 -24.44
C PRO A 84 16.28 -31.18 -24.01
N SER A 85 15.84 -31.32 -22.76
CA SER A 85 15.32 -32.60 -22.24
C SER A 85 14.04 -32.46 -21.41
N SER A 86 12.94 -32.01 -22.02
CA SER A 86 11.57 -32.41 -21.61
C SER A 86 10.52 -31.82 -22.58
N PRO A 87 9.84 -32.63 -23.41
CA PRO A 87 8.94 -32.12 -24.45
C PRO A 87 7.46 -32.02 -24.03
N ASP A 88 7.11 -31.72 -22.76
CA ASP A 88 5.68 -31.80 -22.37
C ASP A 88 5.19 -30.83 -21.27
N ILE A 89 5.86 -29.69 -21.04
CA ILE A 89 5.23 -28.59 -20.30
C ILE A 89 4.65 -27.63 -21.34
N ASP A 90 3.35 -27.74 -21.56
CA ASP A 90 2.54 -26.96 -22.52
C ASP A 90 2.89 -25.46 -22.46
N GLU A 91 3.69 -25.03 -23.42
CA GLU A 91 4.21 -23.68 -23.60
C GLU A 91 3.08 -22.63 -23.57
N LYS A 92 1.88 -23.04 -23.99
CA LYS A 92 0.66 -22.25 -23.94
C LYS A 92 0.24 -21.88 -22.52
N TYR A 93 0.41 -22.78 -21.55
CA TYR A 93 0.06 -22.53 -20.14
C TYR A 93 1.01 -21.49 -19.53
N VAL A 94 2.31 -21.65 -19.77
CA VAL A 94 3.35 -20.70 -19.31
C VAL A 94 3.13 -19.31 -19.93
N GLN A 95 2.84 -19.25 -21.23
CA GLN A 95 2.54 -17.98 -21.91
C GLN A 95 1.25 -17.32 -21.39
N THR A 96 0.19 -18.10 -21.15
CA THR A 96 -1.10 -17.57 -20.65
C THR A 96 -0.94 -16.99 -19.24
N PHE A 97 -0.21 -17.69 -18.37
CA PHE A 97 0.08 -17.22 -17.02
C PHE A 97 0.94 -15.94 -17.03
N ARG A 98 1.98 -15.90 -17.88
CA ARG A 98 2.81 -14.70 -18.09
C ARG A 98 1.98 -13.50 -18.56
N LYS A 99 1.10 -13.69 -19.54
CA LYS A 99 0.20 -12.64 -20.05
C LYS A 99 -0.77 -12.15 -18.99
N ALA A 100 -1.35 -13.05 -18.18
CA ALA A 100 -2.27 -12.67 -17.10
C ALA A 100 -1.58 -11.83 -16.02
N ASN A 101 -0.36 -12.21 -15.62
CA ASN A 101 0.40 -11.47 -14.63
C ASN A 101 0.82 -10.08 -15.15
N SER A 102 1.29 -10.01 -16.40
CA SER A 102 1.62 -8.74 -17.07
C SER A 102 0.41 -7.80 -17.16
N ARG A 103 -0.78 -8.32 -17.50
CA ARG A 103 -2.02 -7.51 -17.53
C ARG A 103 -2.36 -6.93 -16.16
N LYS A 104 -2.26 -7.73 -15.10
CA LYS A 104 -2.53 -7.28 -13.74
C LYS A 104 -1.56 -6.17 -13.31
N LEU A 105 -0.27 -6.37 -13.58
CA LEU A 105 0.75 -5.38 -13.24
C LEU A 105 0.56 -4.07 -14.03
N ASN A 106 0.28 -4.16 -15.33
CA ASN A 106 -0.02 -2.99 -16.16
C ASN A 106 -1.27 -2.24 -15.68
N ALA A 107 -2.32 -2.97 -15.25
CA ALA A 107 -3.52 -2.33 -14.69
C ALA A 107 -3.21 -1.55 -13.41
N GLN A 108 -2.38 -2.11 -12.52
CA GLN A 108 -1.93 -1.43 -11.31
C GLN A 108 -1.09 -0.19 -11.63
N LEU A 109 -0.16 -0.30 -12.59
CA LEU A 109 0.65 0.84 -13.04
C LEU A 109 -0.22 1.97 -13.60
N ASN A 110 -1.20 1.64 -14.45
CA ASN A 110 -2.12 2.64 -15.00
C ASN A 110 -2.94 3.31 -13.89
N THR A 111 -3.43 2.54 -12.90
CA THR A 111 -4.19 3.11 -11.78
C THR A 111 -3.34 4.07 -10.94
N LEU A 112 -2.08 3.73 -10.69
CA LEU A 112 -1.16 4.62 -9.97
C LEU A 112 -0.81 5.86 -10.78
N GLN A 113 -0.67 5.73 -12.10
CA GLN A 113 -0.45 6.86 -13.00
C GLN A 113 -1.65 7.83 -12.97
N ASP A 114 -2.88 7.30 -13.06
CA ASP A 114 -4.10 8.11 -12.98
C ASP A 114 -4.20 8.86 -11.64
N GLN A 115 -3.82 8.22 -10.53
CA GLN A 115 -3.77 8.86 -9.21
C GLN A 115 -2.74 9.98 -9.16
N LEU A 116 -1.54 9.76 -9.71
CA LEU A 116 -0.49 10.77 -9.75
C LEU A 116 -0.91 11.98 -10.60
N ASP A 117 -1.53 11.74 -11.75
CA ASP A 117 -1.99 12.81 -12.65
C ASP A 117 -3.12 13.63 -12.00
N PHE A 118 -4.00 12.99 -11.24
CA PHE A 118 -5.02 13.68 -10.44
C PHE A 118 -4.40 14.57 -9.35
N GLU A 119 -3.46 14.06 -8.57
CA GLU A 119 -2.75 14.81 -7.52
C GLU A 119 -1.98 16.01 -8.09
N LEU A 120 -1.32 15.84 -9.24
CA LEU A 120 -0.64 16.94 -9.94
C LEU A 120 -1.62 18.01 -10.41
N SER A 121 -2.79 17.61 -10.91
CA SER A 121 -3.86 18.53 -11.30
C SER A 121 -4.38 19.33 -10.09
N LEU A 122 -4.57 18.67 -8.94
CA LEU A 122 -4.94 19.35 -7.69
C LEU A 122 -3.88 20.36 -7.23
N LYS A 123 -2.61 19.94 -7.22
CA LYS A 123 -1.49 20.83 -6.87
C LYS A 123 -1.44 22.06 -7.77
N ASN A 124 -1.65 21.89 -9.06
CA ASN A 124 -1.67 23.01 -10.01
C ASN A 124 -2.85 23.96 -9.75
N LYS A 125 -4.04 23.42 -9.48
CA LYS A 125 -5.21 24.25 -9.09
C LYS A 125 -4.96 25.02 -7.80
N LEU A 126 -4.40 24.38 -6.78
CA LEU A 126 -4.05 25.05 -5.52
C LEU A 126 -3.02 26.17 -5.73
N ASN A 127 -1.99 25.92 -6.53
CA ASN A 127 -1.01 26.96 -6.86
C ASN A 127 -1.63 28.15 -7.59
N GLN A 128 -2.60 27.92 -8.49
CA GLN A 128 -3.34 29.01 -9.14
C GLN A 128 -4.20 29.78 -8.13
N MET A 129 -4.93 29.09 -7.25
CA MET A 129 -5.71 29.75 -6.21
C MET A 129 -4.81 30.57 -5.28
N ASN A 130 -3.65 30.02 -4.87
CA ASN A 130 -2.72 30.73 -4.01
C ASN A 130 -2.16 31.99 -4.68
N LYS A 131 -1.80 31.92 -5.97
CA LYS A 131 -1.41 33.11 -6.75
C LYS A 131 -2.53 34.15 -6.87
N ASN A 132 -3.78 33.69 -7.00
CA ASN A 132 -4.94 34.59 -7.04
C ASN A 132 -5.16 35.28 -5.69
N VAL A 133 -5.00 34.56 -4.58
CA VAL A 133 -5.08 35.13 -3.23
C VAL A 133 -3.91 36.08 -2.97
N GLU A 134 -2.68 35.72 -3.34
CA GLU A 134 -1.50 36.59 -3.20
C GLU A 134 -1.69 37.89 -4.00
N SER A 135 -2.10 37.82 -5.27
CA SER A 135 -2.39 39.02 -6.08
C SER A 135 -3.56 39.85 -5.54
N GLN A 136 -4.58 39.22 -4.94
CA GLN A 136 -5.64 39.95 -4.23
C GLN A 136 -5.16 40.59 -2.92
N GLN A 137 -4.15 40.04 -2.27
CA GLN A 137 -3.58 40.60 -1.03
C GLN A 137 -2.43 41.59 -1.27
N GLU A 138 -1.83 41.59 -2.45
CA GLU A 138 -0.67 42.44 -2.75
C GLU A 138 -0.99 43.93 -2.78
N TRP A 139 -2.19 44.32 -3.20
CA TRP A 139 -2.48 45.72 -3.46
C TRP A 139 -2.46 46.60 -2.19
N PHE A 140 -2.73 46.05 -1.00
CA PHE A 140 -2.65 46.75 0.28
C PHE A 140 -1.36 46.48 1.08
N ARG A 141 -0.50 45.56 0.61
CA ARG A 141 0.82 45.28 1.20
C ARG A 141 1.95 46.16 0.65
N GLY A 142 1.73 46.84 -0.48
CA GLY A 142 2.70 47.76 -1.08
C GLY A 142 2.76 49.13 -0.37
N PRO A 143 3.75 49.99 -0.71
CA PRO A 143 3.86 51.34 -0.16
C PRO A 143 2.60 52.18 -0.46
N ILE A 144 2.08 52.87 0.56
CA ILE A 144 0.83 53.66 0.49
C ILE A 144 0.93 54.75 -0.58
N GLU A 145 2.13 55.29 -0.80
CA GLU A 145 2.40 56.36 -1.77
C GLU A 145 2.16 55.94 -3.22
N LYS A 146 2.15 54.63 -3.50
CA LYS A 146 1.90 54.07 -4.84
C LYS A 146 0.43 53.67 -5.05
N MET A 147 -0.44 53.92 -4.06
CA MET A 147 -1.85 53.52 -4.10
C MET A 147 -2.71 54.55 -4.84
N ASN A 148 -3.64 54.10 -5.69
CA ASN A 148 -4.60 54.97 -6.34
C ASN A 148 -5.77 55.33 -5.40
N TYR A 149 -6.51 56.41 -5.71
CA TYR A 149 -7.60 56.91 -4.86
C TYR A 149 -8.64 55.84 -4.50
N THR A 150 -9.07 55.04 -5.47
CA THR A 150 -10.10 54.01 -5.26
C THR A 150 -9.63 52.95 -4.25
N LYS A 151 -8.40 52.45 -4.41
CA LYS A 151 -7.79 51.50 -3.47
C LYS A 151 -7.60 52.11 -2.09
N ALA A 152 -7.14 53.35 -2.01
CA ALA A 152 -6.95 54.05 -0.74
C ALA A 152 -8.27 54.29 0.01
N SER A 153 -9.34 54.60 -0.71
CA SER A 153 -10.69 54.78 -0.14
C SER A 153 -11.22 53.48 0.46
N ILE A 154 -11.09 52.36 -0.27
CA ILE A 154 -11.51 51.03 0.22
C ILE A 154 -10.72 50.65 1.48
N LEU A 155 -9.39 50.83 1.45
CA LEU A 155 -8.54 50.51 2.61
C LEU A 155 -8.93 51.33 3.85
N LYS A 156 -9.22 52.61 3.68
CA LYS A 156 -9.66 53.48 4.78
C LYS A 156 -10.96 52.95 5.40
N GLU A 157 -11.96 52.66 4.58
CA GLU A 157 -13.28 52.19 5.04
C GLU A 157 -13.18 50.87 5.80
N GLU A 158 -12.36 49.92 5.32
CA GLU A 158 -12.14 48.65 6.01
C GLU A 158 -11.38 48.82 7.34
N LEU A 159 -10.39 49.73 7.41
CA LEU A 159 -9.68 50.02 8.67
C LEU A 159 -10.61 50.67 9.70
N GLU A 160 -11.54 51.52 9.27
CA GLU A 160 -12.55 52.13 10.16
C GLU A 160 -13.52 51.08 10.71
N ASP A 161 -13.99 50.14 9.87
CA ASP A 161 -14.84 49.02 10.30
C ASP A 161 -14.10 48.09 11.27
N LEU A 162 -12.82 47.77 10.98
CA LEU A 162 -11.98 46.97 11.87
C LEU A 162 -11.79 47.67 13.22
N LEU A 163 -11.53 48.98 13.22
CA LEU A 163 -11.42 49.79 14.43
C LEU A 163 -12.72 49.71 15.26
N LEU A 164 -13.89 49.76 14.61
CA LEU A 164 -15.18 49.66 15.29
C LEU A 164 -15.38 48.28 15.95
N LYS A 165 -15.05 47.19 15.24
CA LYS A 165 -15.11 45.83 15.78
C LYS A 165 -14.19 45.64 16.97
N VAL A 166 -12.95 46.14 16.86
CA VAL A 166 -11.95 46.09 17.94
C VAL A 166 -12.41 46.87 19.16
N LYS A 167 -12.97 48.09 18.95
CA LYS A 167 -13.56 48.90 20.04
C LYS A 167 -14.66 48.13 20.77
N LYS A 168 -15.63 47.61 20.02
CA LYS A 168 -16.76 46.84 20.57
C LYS A 168 -16.31 45.64 21.39
N TYR A 169 -15.33 44.88 20.89
CA TYR A 169 -14.77 43.73 21.59
C TYR A 169 -14.13 44.09 22.94
N GLY A 170 -13.45 45.24 23.02
CA GLY A 170 -12.90 45.72 24.29
C GLY A 170 -13.97 46.22 25.26
N THR A 171 -15.02 46.88 24.77
CA THR A 171 -16.15 47.32 25.61
C THR A 171 -16.89 46.12 26.22
N GLU A 172 -17.09 45.05 25.44
CA GLU A 172 -17.65 43.77 25.93
C GLU A 172 -16.81 43.12 27.05
N ARG A 173 -15.54 43.51 27.20
CA ARG A 173 -14.61 43.03 28.24
C ARG A 173 -14.34 44.05 29.36
N GLY A 174 -15.08 45.16 29.41
CA GLY A 174 -14.93 46.18 30.46
C GLY A 174 -13.74 47.12 30.23
N TYR A 175 -13.30 47.30 28.98
CA TYR A 175 -12.29 48.28 28.63
C TYR A 175 -12.93 49.45 27.87
N GLY A 176 -12.72 50.68 28.37
CA GLY A 176 -13.07 51.92 27.69
C GLY A 176 -12.00 52.32 26.66
N TYR A 177 -12.40 52.98 25.58
CA TYR A 177 -11.47 53.52 24.58
C TYR A 177 -11.63 55.03 24.46
N GLU A 178 -10.67 55.78 25.00
CA GLU A 178 -10.68 57.25 25.03
C GLU A 178 -9.34 57.82 24.57
N ASN A 179 -9.37 58.92 23.81
CA ASN A 179 -8.17 59.62 23.34
C ASN A 179 -7.12 58.72 22.66
N GLY A 180 -7.59 57.69 21.94
CA GLY A 180 -6.72 56.74 21.25
C GLY A 180 -6.03 55.72 22.15
N LYS A 181 -6.45 55.56 23.41
CA LYS A 181 -5.88 54.59 24.35
C LYS A 181 -6.98 53.75 25.01
N TRP A 182 -6.67 52.47 25.21
CA TRP A 182 -7.47 51.57 26.05
C TRP A 182 -7.28 51.92 27.52
N LYS A 183 -8.39 51.96 28.25
CA LYS A 183 -8.44 52.13 29.70
C LYS A 183 -9.26 50.97 30.27
N VAL A 184 -8.86 50.48 31.44
CA VAL A 184 -9.72 49.60 32.23
C VAL A 184 -10.79 50.49 32.84
N GLU A 185 -12.07 50.13 32.68
CA GLU A 185 -13.15 50.81 33.40
C GLU A 185 -13.11 50.52 34.91
#